data_AF-A0A9D5R9M3-F1
#
_entry.id   AF-A0A9D5R9M3-F1
#
_cell.length_a   1.000
_cell.length_b   1.000
_cell.length_c   1.000
_cell.angle_alpha   90.00
_cell.angle_beta   90.00
_cell.angle_gamma   90.00
#
_symmetry.space_group_name_H-M   'P 1'
#
loop_
_entity.id
_entity.type
_entity.pdbx_description
1 polymer ?
#
loop_
_entity_poly.entity_id
_entity_poly.type
_entity_poly.pdbx_seq_one_letter_code
_entity_poly.pdbx_strand_id
1 'polypeptide(L)'
;YEQKLEKTILESILIITNHYGLTDNETHLCGFSQGGILSYALSLQNPDLFSKVACMSCYPEEKLLESISKDKKKLEKLRFFISHGTEDAVIPLDWGRKAADLLYDLGCYFTFREYMSGHGVNQKNYMDLMEFFKH
;
A
#
# COMPACT_ATOMS: atom_id res chain seq x y z
N TYR A 1 10.94 0.23 -17.11
CA TYR A 1 11.81 0.72 -16.01
C TYR A 1 11.18 0.38 -14.67
N GLU A 2 9.90 0.70 -14.46
CA GLU A 2 9.19 0.48 -13.19
C GLU A 2 9.04 -1.00 -12.81
N GLN A 3 8.70 -1.91 -13.73
CA GLN A 3 8.70 -3.36 -13.46
C GLN A 3 10.06 -3.91 -12.97
N LYS A 4 11.18 -3.26 -13.37
CA LYS A 4 12.52 -3.63 -12.88
C LYS A 4 12.69 -3.19 -11.42
N LEU A 5 12.13 -2.04 -11.04
CA LEU A 5 12.20 -1.51 -9.68
C LEU A 5 11.37 -2.35 -8.70
N GLU A 6 10.12 -2.68 -9.05
CA GLU A 6 9.25 -3.56 -8.25
C GLU A 6 9.94 -4.90 -7.96
N LYS A 7 10.49 -5.52 -9.01
CA LYS A 7 11.25 -6.77 -8.89
C LYS A 7 12.44 -6.64 -7.93
N THR A 8 13.24 -5.57 -8.06
CA THR A 8 14.40 -5.36 -7.18
C THR A 8 13.99 -5.15 -5.72
N ILE A 9 12.89 -4.44 -5.45
CA ILE A 9 12.37 -4.26 -4.09
C ILE A 9 11.90 -5.60 -3.52
N LEU A 10 11.14 -6.37 -4.30
CA LEU A 10 10.66 -7.69 -3.88
C LEU A 10 11.81 -8.65 -3.58
N GLU A 11 12.81 -8.71 -4.46
CA GLU A 11 14.02 -9.51 -4.25
C GLU A 11 14.75 -9.08 -2.97
N SER A 12 14.86 -7.78 -2.71
CA SER A 12 15.48 -7.25 -1.49
C SER A 12 14.71 -7.66 -0.23
N ILE A 13 13.37 -7.59 -0.26
CA ILE A 13 12.51 -8.06 0.84
C ILE A 13 12.78 -9.54 1.10
N LEU A 14 12.74 -10.39 0.08
CA LEU A 14 12.94 -11.83 0.23
C LEU A 14 14.35 -12.17 0.74
N ILE A 15 15.39 -11.48 0.27
CA ILE A 15 16.77 -11.65 0.74
C ILE A 15 16.88 -11.31 2.23
N ILE A 16 16.32 -10.17 2.65
CA ILE A 16 16.35 -9.71 4.05
C ILE A 16 15.54 -10.68 4.93
N THR A 17 14.34 -11.04 4.51
CA THR A 17 13.47 -12.00 5.23
C THR A 17 14.20 -13.32 5.45
N ASN A 18 14.85 -13.86 4.42
CA ASN A 18 15.61 -15.10 4.54
C ASN A 18 16.87 -14.94 5.41
N HIS A 19 17.61 -13.84 5.24
CA HIS A 19 18.85 -13.58 6.00
C HIS A 19 18.61 -13.53 7.51
N TYR A 20 17.48 -12.94 7.93
CA TYR A 20 17.11 -12.82 9.34
C TYR A 20 16.16 -13.94 9.83
N GLY A 21 15.83 -14.93 9.00
CA GLY A 21 14.96 -16.04 9.38
C GLY A 21 13.51 -15.63 9.70
N LEU A 22 12.98 -14.62 9.01
CA LEU A 22 11.65 -14.05 9.22
C LEU A 22 10.56 -14.73 8.35
N THR A 23 10.84 -15.91 7.78
CA THR A 23 9.99 -16.56 6.75
C THR A 23 8.61 -16.97 7.26
N ASP A 24 8.48 -17.23 8.56
CA ASP A 24 7.22 -17.64 9.18
C ASP A 24 6.41 -16.45 9.73
N ASN A 25 6.95 -15.23 9.64
CA ASN A 25 6.29 -14.02 10.13
C ASN A 25 5.43 -13.38 9.05
N GLU A 26 4.35 -12.73 9.48
CA GLU A 26 3.62 -11.83 8.59
C GLU A 26 4.52 -10.66 8.18
N THR A 27 4.58 -10.40 6.87
CA THR A 27 5.21 -9.20 6.35
C THR A 27 4.15 -8.13 6.13
N HIS A 28 4.46 -6.92 6.56
CA HIS A 28 3.64 -5.73 6.35
C HIS A 28 4.41 -4.73 5.48
N LEU A 29 3.68 -3.96 4.69
CA LEU A 29 4.26 -2.97 3.79
C LEU A 29 3.71 -1.58 4.12
N CYS A 30 4.58 -0.58 4.15
CA CYS A 30 4.20 0.80 4.45
C CYS A 30 4.97 1.73 3.51
N GLY A 31 4.24 2.53 2.74
CA GLY A 31 4.80 3.40 1.73
C GLY A 31 4.20 4.80 1.77
N PHE A 32 5.05 5.80 1.54
CA PHE A 32 4.68 7.21 1.41
C PHE A 32 4.97 7.70 0.00
N SER A 33 4.07 8.49 -0.58
CA SER A 33 4.23 9.08 -1.92
C SER A 33 4.57 7.98 -2.95
N GLN A 34 5.68 8.07 -3.68
CA GLN A 34 6.11 7.02 -4.61
C GLN A 34 6.27 5.64 -3.95
N GLY A 35 6.70 5.58 -2.68
CA GLY A 35 6.75 4.31 -1.95
C GLY A 35 5.36 3.70 -1.74
N GLY A 36 4.32 4.53 -1.59
CA GLY A 36 2.93 4.09 -1.50
C GLY A 36 2.39 3.58 -2.85
N ILE A 37 2.77 4.24 -3.95
CA ILE A 37 2.46 3.79 -5.32
C ILE A 37 3.02 2.37 -5.55
N LEU A 38 4.29 2.15 -5.21
CA LEU A 38 4.93 0.84 -5.30
C LEU A 38 4.32 -0.18 -4.33
N SER A 39 3.84 0.28 -3.16
CA SER A 39 3.19 -0.60 -2.19
C SER A 39 1.89 -1.20 -2.72
N TYR A 40 1.10 -0.43 -3.48
CA TYR A 40 -0.06 -0.98 -4.20
C TYR A 40 0.36 -2.06 -5.20
N ALA A 41 1.30 -1.74 -6.08
CA ALA A 41 1.73 -2.66 -7.14
C ALA A 41 2.26 -3.97 -6.56
N LEU A 42 3.21 -3.90 -5.62
CA LEU A 42 3.84 -5.07 -5.02
C LEU A 42 2.84 -5.96 -4.29
N SER A 43 1.96 -5.37 -3.48
CA SER A 43 1.01 -6.13 -2.68
C SER A 43 -0.10 -6.77 -3.51
N LEU A 44 -0.66 -6.05 -4.49
CA LEU A 44 -1.73 -6.57 -5.34
C LEU A 44 -1.22 -7.59 -6.37
N GLN A 45 0.03 -7.48 -6.81
CA GLN A 45 0.67 -8.51 -7.64
C GLN A 45 1.05 -9.77 -6.83
N ASN A 46 1.45 -9.60 -5.56
CA ASN A 46 1.94 -10.68 -4.71
C ASN A 46 1.16 -10.78 -3.39
N PRO A 47 -0.17 -11.03 -3.43
CA PRO A 47 -1.04 -10.94 -2.25
C PRO A 47 -0.76 -11.97 -1.16
N ASP A 48 -0.02 -13.05 -1.46
CA ASP A 48 0.38 -14.04 -0.45
C ASP A 48 1.59 -13.60 0.40
N LEU A 49 2.34 -12.58 -0.04
CA LEU A 49 3.56 -12.13 0.63
C LEU A 49 3.32 -11.07 1.69
N PHE A 50 2.16 -10.43 1.68
CA PHE A 50 1.85 -9.30 2.55
C PHE A 50 0.51 -9.50 3.27
N SER A 51 0.40 -8.99 4.49
CA SER A 51 -0.82 -9.04 5.30
C SER A 51 -1.47 -7.66 5.38
N LYS A 52 -0.77 -6.68 5.96
CA LYS A 52 -1.19 -5.28 6.08
C LYS A 52 -0.37 -4.38 5.18
N VAL A 53 -1.04 -3.45 4.50
CA VAL A 53 -0.43 -2.52 3.55
C VAL A 53 -0.90 -1.10 3.88
N ALA A 54 0.03 -0.19 4.15
CA ALA A 54 -0.26 1.22 4.33
C ALA A 54 0.25 2.05 3.16
N CYS A 55 -0.64 2.83 2.56
CA CYS A 55 -0.37 3.67 1.39
C CYS A 55 -0.75 5.12 1.73
N MET A 56 0.24 5.99 1.87
CA MET A 56 0.05 7.35 2.40
C MET A 56 0.45 8.41 1.37
N SER A 57 -0.41 9.42 1.19
CA SER A 57 -0.21 10.53 0.24
C SER A 57 0.19 10.03 -1.15
N CYS A 58 -0.56 9.08 -1.69
CA CYS A 58 -0.28 8.42 -2.97
C CYS A 58 -1.57 8.01 -3.68
N TYR A 59 -1.44 7.38 -4.83
CA TYR A 59 -2.55 6.88 -5.64
C TYR A 59 -2.18 5.56 -6.33
N PRO A 60 -3.15 4.75 -6.76
CA PRO A 60 -2.89 3.56 -7.56
C PRO A 60 -2.53 3.97 -8.99
N GLU A 61 -1.25 3.90 -9.37
CA GLU A 61 -0.81 4.18 -10.74
C GLU A 61 -1.17 3.02 -11.67
N GLU A 62 -2.09 3.25 -12.60
CA GLU A 62 -2.68 2.22 -13.47
C GLU A 62 -1.62 1.41 -14.24
N LYS A 63 -0.53 2.05 -14.67
CA LYS A 63 0.57 1.38 -15.40
C LYS A 63 1.30 0.32 -14.58
N LEU A 64 1.29 0.44 -13.26
CA LEU A 64 1.92 -0.52 -12.35
C LEU A 64 0.98 -1.63 -11.91
N LEU A 65 -0.30 -1.53 -12.29
CA LEU A 65 -1.37 -2.44 -11.89
C LEU A 65 -1.72 -3.45 -12.98
N GLU A 66 -1.00 -3.46 -14.10
CA GLU A 66 -1.23 -4.40 -15.21
C GLU A 66 -1.06 -5.88 -14.81
N SER A 67 -0.29 -6.14 -13.75
CA SER A 67 0.05 -7.49 -13.28
C SER A 67 -0.61 -7.86 -11.93
N ILE A 68 -1.72 -7.21 -11.56
CA ILE A 68 -2.48 -7.59 -10.35
C ILE A 68 -2.88 -9.07 -10.40
N SER A 69 -2.83 -9.74 -9.25
CA SER A 69 -3.32 -11.10 -9.08
C SER A 69 -4.80 -11.24 -9.49
N LYS A 70 -5.12 -12.27 -10.27
CA LYS A 70 -6.51 -12.59 -10.63
C LYS A 70 -7.24 -13.41 -9.56
N ASP A 71 -6.53 -13.83 -8.51
CA ASP A 71 -7.09 -14.62 -7.42
C ASP A 71 -7.72 -13.71 -6.35
N LYS A 72 -9.04 -13.52 -6.46
CA LYS A 72 -9.81 -12.70 -5.52
C LYS A 72 -9.69 -13.15 -4.07
N LYS A 73 -9.63 -14.46 -3.81
CA LYS A 73 -9.54 -14.99 -2.44
C LYS A 73 -8.24 -14.60 -1.76
N LYS A 74 -7.16 -14.42 -2.53
CA LYS A 74 -5.89 -13.92 -2.00
C LYS A 74 -5.93 -12.42 -1.75
N LEU A 75 -6.51 -11.66 -2.67
CA LEU A 75 -6.69 -10.21 -2.52
C LEU A 75 -7.54 -9.87 -1.29
N GLU A 76 -8.62 -10.62 -1.04
CA GLU A 76 -9.49 -10.47 0.14
C GLU A 76 -8.76 -10.65 1.49
N LYS A 77 -7.55 -11.26 1.51
CA LYS A 77 -6.73 -11.38 2.72
C LYS A 77 -5.97 -10.11 3.04
N LEU A 78 -5.69 -9.28 2.04
CA LEU A 78 -4.98 -8.03 2.25
C LEU A 78 -5.83 -7.06 3.08
N ARG A 79 -5.16 -6.29 3.93
CA ARG A 79 -5.75 -5.18 4.69
C ARG A 79 -5.03 -3.91 4.29
N PHE A 80 -5.78 -2.91 3.85
CA PHE A 80 -5.21 -1.62 3.45
C PHE A 80 -5.56 -0.50 4.42
N PHE A 81 -4.55 0.32 4.74
CA PHE A 81 -4.73 1.64 5.31
C PHE A 81 -4.30 2.67 4.29
N ILE A 82 -5.19 3.59 3.96
CA ILE A 82 -4.95 4.61 2.96
C ILE A 82 -5.15 5.96 3.63
N SER A 83 -4.18 6.84 3.51
CA SER A 83 -4.30 8.22 3.99
C SER A 83 -3.93 9.24 2.95
N HIS A 84 -4.62 10.38 2.99
CA HIS A 84 -4.31 11.51 2.12
C HIS A 84 -4.57 12.85 2.81
N GLY A 85 -3.76 13.85 2.46
CA GLY A 85 -3.94 15.23 2.91
C GLY A 85 -4.99 15.94 2.06
N THR A 86 -5.93 16.65 2.68
CA THR A 86 -6.96 17.41 1.95
C THR A 86 -6.41 18.66 1.25
N GLU A 87 -5.21 19.10 1.66
CA GLU A 87 -4.51 20.28 1.12
C GLU A 87 -3.23 19.87 0.37
N ASP A 88 -3.14 18.60 -0.05
CA ASP A 88 -1.98 18.07 -0.77
C ASP A 88 -1.83 18.75 -2.13
N ALA A 89 -0.82 19.62 -2.25
CA ALA A 89 -0.49 20.36 -3.46
C ALA A 89 0.36 19.56 -4.46
N VAL A 90 0.83 18.37 -4.09
CA VAL A 90 1.67 17.50 -4.93
C VAL A 90 0.81 16.44 -5.62
N ILE A 91 -0.05 15.77 -4.87
CA ILE A 91 -0.95 14.74 -5.36
C ILE A 91 -2.39 15.14 -4.99
N PRO A 92 -3.24 15.49 -5.97
CA PRO A 92 -4.63 15.85 -5.70
C PRO A 92 -5.36 14.75 -4.93
N LEU A 93 -6.16 15.14 -3.93
CA LEU A 93 -6.94 14.21 -3.10
C LEU A 93 -7.80 13.24 -3.93
N ASP A 94 -8.38 13.72 -5.03
CA ASP A 94 -9.22 12.89 -5.90
C ASP A 94 -8.45 11.72 -6.53
N TRP A 95 -7.12 11.82 -6.70
CA TRP A 95 -6.31 10.69 -7.16
C TRP A 95 -6.13 9.66 -6.04
N GLY A 96 -5.94 10.11 -4.79
CA GLY A 96 -5.93 9.23 -3.64
C GLY A 96 -7.25 8.48 -3.46
N ARG A 97 -8.39 9.15 -3.68
CA ARG A 97 -9.73 8.55 -3.58
C ARG A 97 -9.95 7.40 -4.56
N LYS A 98 -9.31 7.39 -5.73
CA LYS A 98 -9.36 6.26 -6.68
C LYS A 98 -8.91 4.93 -6.06
N ALA A 99 -8.09 4.98 -5.00
CA ALA A 99 -7.68 3.78 -4.29
C ALA A 99 -8.86 3.06 -3.62
N ALA A 100 -9.83 3.80 -3.09
CA ALA A 100 -11.01 3.23 -2.46
C ALA A 100 -11.86 2.46 -3.48
N ASP A 101 -12.09 3.05 -4.66
CA ASP A 101 -12.84 2.41 -5.74
C ASP A 101 -12.13 1.14 -6.24
N LEU A 102 -10.82 1.25 -6.51
CA LEU A 102 -10.01 0.10 -6.94
C LEU A 102 -10.08 -1.06 -5.92
N LEU A 103 -9.84 -0.77 -4.65
CA LEU A 103 -9.78 -1.81 -3.61
C LEU A 103 -11.14 -2.41 -3.33
N TYR A 104 -12.21 -1.62 -3.46
CA TYR A 104 -13.58 -2.11 -3.41
C TYR A 104 -13.85 -3.10 -4.54
N ASP A 105 -13.49 -2.76 -5.78
CA ASP A 105 -13.69 -3.63 -6.96
C ASP A 105 -12.88 -4.93 -6.88
N LEU A 106 -11.70 -4.88 -6.26
CA LEU A 106 -10.85 -6.04 -6.00
C LEU A 106 -11.31 -6.91 -4.82
N GLY A 107 -12.28 -6.45 -4.03
CA GLY A 107 -12.76 -7.15 -2.82
C GLY A 107 -11.81 -7.06 -1.63
N CYS A 108 -10.85 -6.14 -1.66
CA CYS A 108 -9.92 -5.92 -0.56
C CYS A 108 -10.60 -5.21 0.61
N TYR A 109 -10.19 -5.53 1.83
CA TYR A 109 -10.59 -4.75 3.00
C TYR A 109 -9.68 -3.53 3.15
N PHE A 110 -10.27 -2.36 3.32
CA PHE A 110 -9.50 -1.13 3.45
C PHE A 110 -10.15 -0.11 4.36
N THR A 111 -9.34 0.81 4.89
CA THR A 111 -9.78 2.07 5.49
C THR A 111 -9.16 3.22 4.71
N PHE A 112 -9.97 4.19 4.30
CA PHE A 112 -9.51 5.44 3.70
C PHE A 112 -9.71 6.60 4.69
N ARG A 113 -8.66 7.37 4.95
CA ARG A 113 -8.67 8.50 5.88
C ARG A 113 -8.15 9.76 5.22
N GLU A 114 -8.86 10.85 5.45
CA GLU A 114 -8.45 12.19 5.01
C GLU A 114 -8.02 13.03 6.22
N TYR A 115 -7.01 13.86 6.02
CA TYR A 115 -6.46 14.71 7.07
C TYR A 115 -6.30 16.14 6.57
N MET A 116 -6.64 17.12 7.42
CA MET A 116 -6.37 18.53 7.16
C MET A 116 -4.86 18.79 7.23
N SER A 117 -4.18 18.52 6.12
CA SER A 117 -2.74 18.62 5.93
C SER A 117 -2.39 18.62 4.44
N GLY A 118 -1.18 19.09 4.12
CA GLY A 118 -0.58 18.98 2.78
C GLY A 118 0.02 17.60 2.48
N HIS A 119 1.08 17.57 1.66
CA HIS A 119 1.80 16.34 1.30
C HIS A 119 2.67 15.82 2.46
N GLY A 120 2.08 15.06 3.38
CA GLY A 120 2.80 14.56 4.54
C GLY A 120 1.92 13.77 5.52
N VAL A 121 2.56 13.26 6.57
CA VAL A 121 1.92 12.49 7.63
C VAL A 121 1.85 13.35 8.89
N ASN A 122 0.66 13.87 9.20
CA ASN A 122 0.45 14.62 10.44
C ASN A 122 0.29 13.68 11.66
N GLN A 123 0.25 14.25 12.87
CA GLN A 123 0.17 13.46 14.11
C GLN A 123 -1.05 12.53 14.14
N LYS A 124 -2.22 12.99 13.68
CA LYS A 124 -3.44 12.17 13.67
C LYS A 124 -3.32 11.01 12.69
N ASN A 125 -2.80 11.26 11.49
CA ASN A 125 -2.51 10.22 10.51
C ASN A 125 -1.54 9.18 11.08
N TYR A 126 -0.47 9.61 11.74
CA TYR A 126 0.48 8.70 12.36
C TYR A 126 -0.18 7.82 13.43
N MET A 127 -1.02 8.40 14.30
CA MET A 127 -1.73 7.62 15.33
C MET A 127 -2.67 6.57 14.72
N ASP A 128 -3.45 6.95 13.70
CA ASP A 128 -4.36 6.03 13.01
C ASP A 128 -3.58 4.92 12.27
N LEU A 129 -2.42 5.23 11.70
CA LEU A 129 -1.51 4.27 11.07
C LEU A 129 -0.97 3.25 12.08
N MET A 130 -0.52 3.71 13.25
CA MET A 130 -0.01 2.82 14.29
C MET A 130 -1.10 1.92 14.84
N GLU A 131 -2.32 2.45 15.00
CA GLU A 131 -3.49 1.67 15.44
C GLU A 131 -3.84 0.59 14.40
N PHE A 132 -3.76 0.91 13.11
CA PHE A 132 -3.95 -0.08 12.04
C PHE A 132 -2.93 -1.23 12.08
N PHE A 133 -1.64 -0.96 12.34
CA PHE A 133 -0.67 -2.05 12.41
C PHE A 133 -0.80 -2.91 13.67
N LYS A 134 -1.32 -2.35 14.76
CA LYS A 134 -1.53 -3.06 16.03
C LYS A 134 -2.64 -4.12 15.95
N HIS A 135 -3.65 -3.91 15.11
CA HIS A 135 -4.85 -4.74 14.97
C HIS A 135 -4.90 -5.46 13.64
#